data_AF-A0A2T7T1Z6-F1
#
_entry.id   AF-A0A2T7T1Z6-F1
#
_cell.length_a   1.000
_cell.length_b   1.000
_cell.length_c   1.000
_cell.angle_alpha   90.00
_cell.angle_beta   90.00
_cell.angle_gamma   90.00
#
_symmetry.space_group_name_H-M   'P 1'
#
loop_
_entity.id
_entity.type
_entity.pdbx_description
1 polymer ?
#
loop_
_entity_poly.entity_id
_entity_poly.type
_entity_poly.pdbx_seq_one_letter_code
_entity_poly.pdbx_strand_id
1 'polypeptide(L)'
;MGTTPSKLDELASRAGKWLGLSAAASERHTAAVVADRFEQIAWRDTYEQSAGLRELAHELSERYDYATDLLTDAFLAAYKVGPRLRERAEMDASRLVNHQVIASLVESLEFAELRRETAGDPYAAAMAVLAQAAALRRMLERSQDAQEQAEQAKTAQQNAEGAATAVGAALQRAADEADEDGTVPTPAADAVQQAIDASESAESAAQRTAQDAARALAAAA
;
A
#
# COMPACT_ATOMS: atom_id res chain seq x y z
N MET A 1 42.61 -22.36 18.26
CA MET A 1 41.80 -23.34 17.52
C MET A 1 40.58 -22.59 17.04
N GLY A 2 40.46 -22.38 15.73
CA GLY A 2 39.27 -21.73 15.15
C GLY A 2 38.19 -22.79 15.00
N THR A 3 37.13 -22.70 15.81
CA THR A 3 35.89 -23.42 15.58
C THR A 3 35.36 -22.97 14.22
N THR A 4 35.42 -23.87 13.22
CA THR A 4 34.68 -23.68 11.96
C THR A 4 33.22 -23.47 12.34
N PRO A 5 32.60 -22.34 11.97
CA PRO A 5 31.20 -22.10 12.27
C PRO A 5 30.36 -23.24 11.70
N SER A 6 29.35 -23.67 12.45
CA SER A 6 28.47 -24.74 12.00
C SER A 6 27.75 -24.27 10.72
N LYS A 7 27.43 -25.20 9.83
CA LYS A 7 26.68 -24.90 8.59
C LYS A 7 25.35 -24.17 8.88
N LEU A 8 24.77 -24.42 10.06
CA LEU A 8 23.54 -23.78 10.53
C LEU A 8 23.76 -22.31 10.90
N ASP A 9 24.91 -21.95 11.50
CA ASP A 9 25.22 -20.55 11.83
C ASP A 9 25.39 -19.68 10.58
N GLU A 10 25.97 -20.23 9.51
CA GLU A 10 26.12 -19.53 8.22
C GLU A 10 24.75 -19.32 7.55
N LEU A 11 23.89 -20.34 7.57
CA LEU A 11 22.51 -20.25 7.09
C LEU A 11 21.67 -19.27 7.91
N ALA A 12 21.79 -19.29 9.24
CA ALA A 12 21.10 -18.38 10.14
C ALA A 12 21.56 -16.92 9.93
N SER A 13 22.85 -16.70 9.70
CA SER A 13 23.39 -15.38 9.38
C SER A 13 22.80 -14.81 8.08
N ARG A 14 22.70 -15.64 7.03
CA ARG A 14 22.09 -15.25 5.75
C ARG A 14 20.57 -15.10 5.83
N ALA A 15 19.92 -15.93 6.64
CA ALA A 15 18.47 -15.86 6.90
C ALA A 15 18.08 -14.64 7.77
N GLY A 16 19.01 -14.08 8.54
CA GLY A 16 18.74 -13.00 9.50
C GLY A 16 18.05 -11.77 8.88
N LYS A 17 18.40 -11.41 7.64
CA LYS A 17 17.73 -10.33 6.89
C LYS A 17 16.22 -10.61 6.70
N TRP A 18 15.90 -11.85 6.31
CA TRP A 18 14.52 -12.26 5.97
C TRP A 18 13.63 -12.39 7.20
N LEU A 19 14.20 -12.84 8.32
CA LEU A 19 13.51 -12.91 9.61
C LEU A 19 13.14 -11.50 10.13
N GLY A 20 14.00 -10.50 9.91
CA GLY A 20 13.72 -9.11 10.25
C GLY A 20 12.63 -8.47 9.38
N LEU A 21 12.59 -8.81 8.08
CA LEU A 21 11.57 -8.30 7.15
C LEU A 21 10.16 -8.84 7.43
N SER A 22 10.06 -10.12 7.82
CA SER A 22 8.78 -10.75 8.20
C SER A 22 8.15 -10.09 9.44
N ALA A 23 8.97 -9.65 10.40
CA ALA A 23 8.52 -8.99 11.62
C ALA A 23 8.23 -7.47 11.45
N ALA A 24 8.75 -6.84 10.38
CA ALA A 24 8.71 -5.39 10.17
C ALA A 24 7.62 -4.90 9.20
N ALA A 25 6.71 -5.77 8.75
CA ALA A 25 5.55 -5.37 7.96
C ALA A 25 4.58 -4.55 8.82
N SER A 26 4.91 -3.30 9.12
CA SER A 26 3.99 -2.34 9.73
C SER A 26 2.81 -2.11 8.79
N GLU A 27 1.60 -2.09 9.35
CA GLU A 27 0.37 -1.78 8.62
C GLU A 27 0.50 -0.40 7.95
N ARG A 28 0.56 -0.39 6.62
CA ARG A 28 0.58 0.85 5.83
C ARG A 28 -0.82 1.45 5.75
N HIS A 29 -0.89 2.77 5.59
CA HIS A 29 -2.17 3.48 5.61
C HIS A 29 -2.90 3.40 4.28
N THR A 30 -4.23 3.22 4.35
CA THR A 30 -5.06 3.17 3.15
C THR A 30 -5.73 4.50 2.78
N ALA A 31 -5.92 5.39 3.76
CA ALA A 31 -6.50 6.71 3.56
C ALA A 31 -5.41 7.77 3.34
N ALA A 32 -5.53 8.57 2.28
CA ALA A 32 -4.58 9.63 1.97
C ALA A 32 -4.75 10.84 2.90
N VAL A 33 -5.98 11.17 3.30
CA VAL A 33 -6.27 12.30 4.19
C VAL A 33 -6.32 11.83 5.63
N VAL A 34 -5.64 12.56 6.50
CA VAL A 34 -5.63 12.28 7.94
C VAL A 34 -6.96 12.73 8.53
N ALA A 35 -7.72 11.76 9.06
CA ALA A 35 -9.02 11.99 9.66
C ALA A 35 -9.14 11.43 11.07
N ASP A 36 -9.83 12.17 11.93
CA ASP A 36 -10.25 11.70 13.23
C ASP A 36 -11.58 10.93 13.16
N ARG A 37 -12.05 10.43 14.30
CA ARG A 37 -13.27 9.64 14.39
C ARG A 37 -14.53 10.44 14.07
N PHE A 38 -14.60 11.71 14.42
CA PHE A 38 -15.79 12.54 14.15
C PHE A 38 -15.90 12.87 12.67
N GLU A 39 -14.76 13.10 12.01
CA GLU A 39 -14.70 13.32 10.56
C GLU A 39 -15.10 12.06 9.79
N GLN A 40 -14.69 10.88 10.26
CA GLN A 40 -15.15 9.60 9.70
C GLN A 40 -16.65 9.37 9.90
N ILE A 41 -17.20 9.78 11.05
CA ILE A 41 -18.66 9.74 11.30
C ILE A 41 -19.38 10.69 10.34
N ALA A 42 -18.89 11.93 10.18
CA ALA A 42 -19.48 12.91 9.26
C ALA A 42 -19.52 12.38 7.83
N TRP A 43 -18.43 11.75 7.36
CA TRP A 43 -18.42 11.06 6.07
C TRP A 43 -19.49 9.97 6.00
N ARG A 44 -19.49 9.00 6.92
CA ARG A 44 -20.41 7.87 6.89
C ARG A 44 -21.86 8.33 6.86
N ASP A 45 -22.23 9.22 7.77
CA ASP A 45 -23.61 9.70 7.89
C ASP A 45 -24.02 10.50 6.65
N THR A 46 -23.11 11.27 6.04
CA THR A 46 -23.38 12.02 4.80
C THR A 46 -23.47 11.09 3.59
N TYR A 47 -22.59 10.10 3.49
CA TYR A 47 -22.58 9.09 2.43
C TYR A 47 -23.87 8.25 2.45
N GLU A 48 -24.37 7.90 3.64
CA GLU A 48 -25.66 7.20 3.83
C GLU A 48 -26.86 8.07 3.41
N GLN A 49 -26.75 9.40 3.46
CA GLN A 49 -27.84 10.30 3.09
C GLN A 49 -27.78 10.76 1.62
N SER A 50 -26.60 10.79 1.01
CA SER A 50 -26.40 11.29 -0.36
C SER A 50 -26.48 10.19 -1.41
N ALA A 51 -27.59 10.15 -2.16
CA ALA A 51 -27.74 9.24 -3.30
C ALA A 51 -26.68 9.49 -4.37
N GLY A 52 -26.37 10.77 -4.66
CA GLY A 52 -25.37 11.13 -5.67
C GLY A 52 -23.97 10.62 -5.34
N LEU A 53 -23.56 10.65 -4.06
CA LEU A 53 -22.26 10.09 -3.66
C LEU A 53 -22.22 8.57 -3.83
N ARG A 54 -23.33 7.88 -3.52
CA ARG A 54 -23.42 6.42 -3.71
C ARG A 54 -23.44 6.02 -5.17
N GLU A 55 -24.14 6.78 -6.01
CA GLU A 55 -24.14 6.57 -7.47
C GLU A 55 -22.75 6.78 -8.05
N LEU A 56 -22.07 7.87 -7.68
CA LEU A 56 -20.69 8.12 -8.09
C LEU A 56 -19.74 7.01 -7.60
N ALA A 57 -19.88 6.58 -6.35
CA ALA A 57 -19.08 5.49 -5.79
C ALA A 57 -19.28 4.19 -6.58
N HIS A 58 -20.54 3.84 -6.85
CA HIS A 58 -20.88 2.65 -7.62
C HIS A 58 -20.27 2.69 -9.02
N GLU A 59 -20.45 3.80 -9.73
CA GLU A 59 -19.94 3.97 -11.08
C GLU A 59 -18.40 3.92 -11.15
N LEU A 60 -17.71 4.58 -10.22
CA LEU A 60 -16.25 4.51 -10.17
C LEU A 60 -15.76 3.11 -9.79
N SER A 61 -16.48 2.41 -8.90
CA SER A 61 -16.14 1.05 -8.48
C SER A 61 -16.29 0.00 -9.59
N GLU A 62 -17.02 0.29 -10.67
CA GLU A 62 -17.10 -0.63 -11.82
C GLU A 62 -15.76 -0.75 -12.57
N ARG A 63 -14.89 0.26 -12.45
CA ARG A 63 -13.64 0.35 -13.22
C ARG A 63 -12.40 0.52 -12.37
N TYR A 64 -12.53 1.10 -11.18
CA TYR A 64 -11.41 1.46 -10.33
C TYR A 64 -11.59 0.84 -8.95
N ASP A 65 -10.60 0.05 -8.55
CA ASP A 65 -10.53 -0.45 -7.19
C ASP A 65 -10.45 0.70 -6.19
N TYR A 66 -11.02 0.50 -5.00
CA TYR A 66 -10.92 1.44 -3.89
C TYR A 66 -11.52 2.83 -4.15
N ALA A 67 -12.47 2.94 -5.08
CA ALA A 67 -13.16 4.18 -5.39
C ALA A 67 -13.86 4.82 -4.17
N THR A 68 -14.42 4.02 -3.26
CA THR A 68 -15.03 4.53 -2.02
C THR A 68 -13.99 5.18 -1.09
N ASP A 69 -12.77 4.64 -1.04
CA ASP A 69 -11.67 5.23 -0.25
C ASP A 69 -11.27 6.59 -0.86
N LEU A 70 -11.21 6.68 -2.19
CA LEU A 70 -10.97 7.94 -2.90
C LEU A 70 -12.03 8.99 -2.57
N LEU A 71 -13.31 8.62 -2.61
CA LEU A 71 -14.40 9.56 -2.31
C LEU A 71 -14.41 9.98 -0.84
N THR A 72 -14.01 9.07 0.06
CA THR A 72 -13.79 9.40 1.47
C THR A 72 -12.72 10.47 1.61
N ASP A 73 -11.57 10.29 0.97
CA ASP A 73 -10.46 11.26 1.00
C ASP A 73 -10.84 12.59 0.35
N ALA A 74 -11.56 12.58 -0.78
CA ALA A 74 -12.02 13.81 -1.45
C ALA A 74 -13.01 14.59 -0.58
N PHE A 75 -13.94 13.88 0.07
CA PHE A 75 -14.87 14.48 1.03
C PHE A 75 -14.12 15.11 2.20
N LEU A 76 -13.18 14.38 2.82
CA LEU A 76 -12.40 14.87 3.95
C LEU A 76 -11.53 16.08 3.54
N ALA A 77 -11.00 16.09 2.32
CA ALA A 77 -10.26 17.21 1.77
C ALA A 77 -11.13 18.47 1.59
N ALA A 78 -12.41 18.32 1.23
CA ALA A 78 -13.37 19.42 1.10
C ALA A 78 -13.97 19.86 2.44
N TYR A 79 -14.12 18.94 3.39
CA TYR A 79 -14.73 19.18 4.69
C TYR A 79 -13.77 19.84 5.69
N LYS A 80 -12.47 19.51 5.62
CA LYS A 80 -11.47 20.02 6.59
C LYS A 80 -11.01 21.43 6.22
N VAL A 81 -10.84 22.29 7.23
CA VAL A 81 -10.26 23.64 7.08
C VAL A 81 -8.79 23.59 6.66
N GLY A 82 -8.05 22.57 7.12
CA GLY A 82 -6.66 22.33 6.77
C GLY A 82 -6.40 20.83 6.58
N PRO A 83 -6.78 20.25 5.42
CA PRO A 83 -6.56 18.83 5.17
C PRO A 83 -5.06 18.55 5.14
N ARG A 84 -4.63 17.57 5.95
CA ARG A 84 -3.26 17.05 5.92
C ARG A 84 -3.25 15.74 5.14
N LEU A 85 -2.48 15.69 4.08
CA LEU A 85 -2.19 14.46 3.36
C LEU A 85 -1.07 13.72 4.10
N ARG A 86 -1.20 12.39 4.14
CA ARG A 86 -0.10 11.51 4.54
C ARG A 86 1.02 11.55 3.50
N GLU A 87 2.23 11.19 3.89
CA GLU A 87 3.33 11.06 2.95
C GLU A 87 3.16 9.78 2.11
N ARG A 88 3.62 9.80 0.86
CA ARG A 88 3.54 8.62 -0.03
C ARG A 88 4.20 7.38 0.57
N ALA A 89 5.28 7.55 1.33
CA ALA A 89 5.99 6.44 1.97
C ALA A 89 5.19 5.75 3.08
N GLU A 90 4.19 6.43 3.66
CA GLU A 90 3.31 5.89 4.70
C GLU A 90 2.11 5.13 4.11
N MET A 91 1.87 5.28 2.80
CA MET A 91 0.70 4.73 2.12
C MET A 91 0.92 3.27 1.70
N ASP A 92 -0.16 2.50 1.73
CA ASP A 92 -0.19 1.20 1.07
C ASP A 92 0.01 1.38 -0.44
N ALA A 93 0.78 0.47 -1.06
CA ALA A 93 1.12 0.56 -2.48
C ALA A 93 -0.12 0.60 -3.38
N SER A 94 -1.17 -0.16 -3.04
CA SER A 94 -2.43 -0.17 -3.80
C SER A 94 -3.26 1.11 -3.65
N ARG A 95 -2.85 2.03 -2.77
CA ARG A 95 -3.53 3.32 -2.52
C ARG A 95 -2.76 4.52 -3.04
N LEU A 96 -1.59 4.30 -3.66
CA LEU A 96 -0.76 5.38 -4.17
C LEU A 96 -1.41 6.17 -5.31
N VAL A 97 -2.25 5.53 -6.14
CA VAL A 97 -3.01 6.25 -7.17
C VAL A 97 -4.06 7.16 -6.55
N ASN A 98 -4.85 6.65 -5.60
CA ASN A 98 -5.81 7.49 -4.88
C ASN A 98 -5.11 8.66 -4.17
N HIS A 99 -3.98 8.39 -3.52
CA HIS A 99 -3.14 9.43 -2.92
C HIS A 99 -2.73 10.50 -3.93
N GLN A 100 -2.27 10.10 -5.11
CA GLN A 100 -1.88 11.02 -6.18
C GLN A 100 -3.06 11.86 -6.68
N VAL A 101 -4.22 11.23 -6.92
CA VAL A 101 -5.43 11.94 -7.34
C VAL A 101 -5.83 12.99 -6.31
N ILE A 102 -5.80 12.66 -5.02
CA ILE A 102 -6.13 13.59 -3.94
C ILE A 102 -5.10 14.70 -3.80
N ALA A 103 -3.81 14.41 -3.97
CA ALA A 103 -2.76 15.43 -3.99
C ALA A 103 -3.01 16.44 -5.12
N SER A 104 -3.23 15.95 -6.35
CA SER A 104 -3.54 16.80 -7.49
C SER A 104 -4.84 17.59 -7.31
N LEU A 105 -5.85 17.01 -6.66
CA LEU A 105 -7.11 17.69 -6.36
C LEU A 105 -6.88 18.85 -5.37
N VAL A 106 -6.19 18.60 -4.26
CA VAL A 106 -5.92 19.60 -3.20
C VAL A 106 -5.03 20.75 -3.67
N GLU A 107 -4.14 20.49 -4.63
CA GLU A 107 -3.27 21.50 -5.26
C GLU A 107 -4.01 22.35 -6.31
N SER A 108 -5.18 21.92 -6.78
CA SER A 108 -5.93 22.67 -7.78
C SER A 108 -6.61 23.93 -7.20
N LEU A 109 -6.55 25.03 -7.95
CA LEU A 109 -7.17 26.30 -7.55
C LEU A 109 -8.69 26.17 -7.41
N GLU A 110 -9.34 25.48 -8.36
CA GLU A 110 -10.79 25.25 -8.37
C GLU A 110 -11.25 24.53 -7.10
N PHE A 111 -10.53 23.49 -6.67
CA PHE A 111 -10.86 22.77 -5.44
C PHE A 111 -10.56 23.61 -4.19
N ALA A 112 -9.49 24.41 -4.20
CA ALA A 112 -9.18 25.31 -3.09
C ALA A 112 -10.27 26.38 -2.90
N GLU A 113 -10.85 26.89 -3.99
CA GLU A 113 -11.98 27.82 -3.97
C GLU A 113 -13.23 27.16 -3.40
N LEU A 114 -13.60 25.97 -3.90
CA LEU A 114 -14.74 25.20 -3.38
C LEU A 114 -14.57 24.92 -1.88
N ARG A 115 -13.40 24.44 -1.44
CA ARG A 115 -13.13 24.13 -0.03
C ARG A 115 -13.36 25.32 0.89
N ARG A 116 -13.05 26.54 0.44
CA ARG A 116 -13.27 27.75 1.24
C ARG A 116 -14.74 27.95 1.61
N GLU A 117 -15.64 27.48 0.76
CA GLU A 117 -17.08 27.57 0.96
C GLU A 117 -17.66 26.33 1.68
N THR A 118 -16.98 25.18 1.61
CA THR A 118 -17.50 23.92 2.14
C THR A 118 -16.92 23.48 3.48
N ALA A 119 -15.81 24.05 3.92
CA ALA A 119 -15.13 23.59 5.14
C ALA A 119 -16.04 23.68 6.37
N GLY A 120 -16.17 22.55 7.08
CA GLY A 120 -17.02 22.40 8.28
C GLY A 120 -18.50 22.11 7.98
N ASP A 121 -18.93 22.10 6.72
CA ASP A 121 -20.29 21.72 6.32
C ASP A 121 -20.25 20.37 5.56
N PRO A 122 -20.77 19.28 6.16
CA PRO A 122 -20.76 17.96 5.52
C PRO A 122 -21.56 17.93 4.21
N TYR A 123 -22.68 18.63 4.12
CA TYR A 123 -23.51 18.63 2.92
C TYR A 123 -22.83 19.42 1.81
N ALA A 124 -22.27 20.59 2.12
CA ALA A 124 -21.53 21.39 1.16
C ALA A 124 -20.28 20.62 0.66
N ALA A 125 -19.56 19.93 1.55
CA ALA A 125 -18.42 19.10 1.18
C ALA A 125 -18.81 17.96 0.22
N ALA A 126 -19.95 17.29 0.46
CA ALA A 126 -20.49 16.30 -0.47
C ALA A 126 -20.80 16.91 -1.84
N MET A 127 -21.39 18.11 -1.88
CA MET A 127 -21.67 18.82 -3.13
C MET A 127 -20.38 19.20 -3.89
N ALA A 128 -19.31 19.60 -3.19
CA ALA A 128 -18.02 19.86 -3.81
C ALA A 128 -17.42 18.59 -4.45
N VAL A 129 -17.51 17.43 -3.78
CA VAL A 129 -17.07 16.15 -4.36
C VAL A 129 -17.84 15.82 -5.64
N LEU A 130 -19.18 16.00 -5.62
CA LEU A 130 -20.02 15.77 -6.80
C LEU A 130 -19.69 16.75 -7.93
N ALA A 131 -19.45 18.03 -7.62
CA ALA A 131 -19.02 19.02 -8.60
C ALA A 131 -17.67 18.63 -9.26
N GLN A 132 -16.78 17.99 -8.50
CA GLN A 132 -15.48 17.51 -8.98
C GLN A 132 -15.53 16.12 -9.63
N ALA A 133 -16.69 15.48 -9.76
CA ALA A 133 -16.81 14.13 -10.32
C ALA A 133 -16.16 14.00 -11.71
N ALA A 134 -16.33 14.99 -12.58
CA ALA A 134 -15.72 14.99 -13.90
C ALA A 134 -14.19 15.12 -13.86
N ALA A 135 -13.64 15.89 -12.91
CA ALA A 135 -12.21 16.02 -12.72
C ALA A 135 -11.61 14.72 -12.16
N LEU A 136 -12.26 14.11 -11.17
CA LEU A 136 -11.86 12.83 -10.59
C LEU A 136 -11.78 11.73 -11.64
N ARG A 137 -12.77 11.62 -12.53
CA ARG A 137 -12.74 10.66 -13.66
C ARG A 137 -11.53 10.85 -14.55
N ARG A 138 -11.27 12.08 -15.00
CA ARG A 138 -10.11 12.38 -15.85
C ARG A 138 -8.79 12.07 -15.15
N MET A 139 -8.70 12.31 -13.85
CA MET A 139 -7.50 11.99 -13.07
C MET A 139 -7.31 10.46 -12.95
N LEU A 140 -8.38 9.71 -12.72
CA LEU A 140 -8.36 8.24 -12.66
C LEU A 140 -8.05 7.61 -14.02
N GLU A 141 -8.66 8.09 -15.10
CA GLU A 141 -8.39 7.65 -16.47
C GLU A 141 -6.91 7.84 -16.84
N ARG A 142 -6.31 8.99 -16.51
CA ARG A 142 -4.88 9.24 -16.73
C ARG A 142 -3.96 8.39 -15.86
N SER A 143 -4.47 7.88 -14.74
CA SER A 143 -3.70 7.10 -13.77
C SER A 143 -3.90 5.59 -13.91
N GLN A 144 -4.65 5.13 -14.93
CA GLN A 144 -4.98 3.71 -15.09
C GLN A 144 -3.72 2.84 -15.24
N ASP A 145 -2.78 3.23 -16.10
CA ASP A 145 -1.51 2.50 -16.27
C ASP A 145 -0.70 2.49 -14.96
N ALA A 146 -0.75 3.57 -14.18
CA ALA A 146 -0.10 3.65 -12.88
C ALA A 146 -0.74 2.74 -11.83
N GLN A 147 -2.07 2.56 -11.89
CA GLN A 147 -2.80 1.63 -11.02
C GLN A 147 -2.39 0.19 -11.30
N GLU A 148 -2.33 -0.22 -12.57
CA GLU A 148 -1.91 -1.58 -12.94
C GLU A 148 -0.49 -1.89 -12.44
N GLN A 149 0.43 -0.93 -12.58
CA GLN A 149 1.80 -1.09 -12.07
C GLN A 149 1.84 -1.14 -10.54
N ALA A 150 1.00 -0.36 -9.84
CA ALA A 150 0.90 -0.39 -8.39
C ALA A 150 0.39 -1.75 -7.85
N GLU A 151 -0.59 -2.37 -8.52
CA GLU A 151 -1.09 -3.70 -8.16
C GLU A 151 -0.05 -4.81 -8.43
N GLN A 152 0.70 -4.69 -9.53
CA GLN A 152 1.84 -5.58 -9.80
C GLN A 152 2.93 -5.43 -8.73
N ALA A 153 3.23 -4.21 -8.30
CA ALA A 153 4.17 -3.94 -7.22
C ALA A 153 3.71 -4.56 -5.89
N LYS A 154 2.42 -4.44 -5.55
CA LYS A 154 1.82 -5.07 -4.36
C LYS A 154 1.90 -6.59 -4.40
N THR A 155 1.55 -7.21 -5.54
CA THR A 155 1.65 -8.66 -5.71
C THR A 155 3.09 -9.14 -5.57
N ALA A 156 4.04 -8.42 -6.16
CA ALA A 156 5.47 -8.73 -6.03
C ALA A 156 5.96 -8.57 -4.58
N GLN A 157 5.49 -7.56 -3.85
CA GLN A 157 5.78 -7.39 -2.44
C GLN A 157 5.24 -8.57 -1.60
N GLN A 158 3.97 -8.95 -1.80
CA GLN A 158 3.37 -10.09 -1.09
C GLN A 158 4.12 -11.40 -1.37
N ASN A 159 4.59 -11.60 -2.61
CA ASN A 159 5.43 -12.74 -2.96
C ASN A 159 6.77 -12.72 -2.23
N ALA A 160 7.40 -11.55 -2.08
CA ALA A 160 8.65 -11.39 -1.33
C ALA A 160 8.45 -11.66 0.18
N GLU A 161 7.35 -11.19 0.76
CA GLU A 161 6.98 -11.46 2.15
C GLU A 161 6.68 -12.95 2.39
N GLY A 162 5.98 -13.59 1.46
CA GLY A 162 5.73 -15.04 1.47
C GLY A 162 7.03 -15.85 1.37
N ALA A 163 7.96 -15.45 0.49
CA ALA A 163 9.27 -16.08 0.37
C ALA A 163 10.11 -15.91 1.65
N ALA A 164 10.12 -14.71 2.24
CA ALA A 164 10.80 -14.45 3.51
C ALA A 164 10.23 -15.31 4.65
N THR A 165 8.92 -15.50 4.69
CA THR A 165 8.26 -16.41 5.65
C THR A 165 8.68 -17.86 5.42
N ALA A 166 8.83 -18.28 4.16
CA ALA A 166 9.32 -19.62 3.80
C ALA A 166 10.77 -19.86 4.25
N VAL A 167 11.63 -18.83 4.25
CA VAL A 167 12.99 -18.90 4.84
C VAL A 167 12.91 -19.22 6.33
N GLY A 168 12.05 -18.53 7.08
CA GLY A 168 11.87 -18.82 8.51
C GLY A 168 11.38 -20.25 8.76
N ALA A 169 10.41 -20.71 7.96
CA ALA A 169 9.89 -22.08 8.06
C ALA A 169 10.93 -23.15 7.65
N ALA A 170 11.80 -22.86 6.69
CA ALA A 170 12.88 -23.76 6.29
C ALA A 170 13.97 -23.81 7.37
N LEU A 171 14.32 -22.66 7.95
CA LEU A 171 15.31 -22.58 9.03
C LEU A 171 14.84 -23.31 10.29
N GLN A 172 13.56 -23.18 10.65
CA GLN A 172 12.99 -23.92 11.78
C GLN A 172 13.07 -25.43 11.55
N ARG A 173 12.69 -25.92 10.35
CA ARG A 173 12.81 -27.34 10.00
C ARG A 173 14.26 -27.83 10.04
N ALA A 174 15.20 -27.04 9.53
CA ALA A 174 16.62 -27.36 9.59
C ALA A 174 17.15 -27.44 11.03
N ALA A 175 16.63 -26.60 11.93
CA ALA A 175 16.94 -26.67 13.36
C ALA A 175 16.32 -27.91 14.03
N ASP A 176 15.09 -28.27 13.68
CA ASP A 176 14.40 -29.46 14.20
C ASP A 176 15.07 -30.77 13.74
N GLU A 177 15.71 -30.77 12.57
CA GLU A 177 16.42 -31.91 11.99
C GLU A 177 17.93 -31.96 12.34
N ALA A 178 18.46 -30.94 13.02
CA ALA A 178 19.86 -30.91 13.43
C ALA A 178 20.16 -31.99 14.47
N ASP A 179 21.31 -32.65 14.36
CA ASP A 179 21.76 -33.61 15.36
C ASP A 179 22.28 -32.93 16.65
N GLU A 180 22.68 -33.74 17.64
CA GLU A 180 23.21 -33.25 18.93
C GLU A 180 24.48 -32.39 18.77
N ASP A 181 25.19 -32.52 17.65
CA ASP A 181 26.38 -31.73 17.30
C ASP A 181 26.01 -30.46 16.49
N GLY A 182 24.73 -30.23 16.21
CA GLY A 182 24.23 -29.11 15.41
C GLY A 182 24.45 -29.29 13.90
N THR A 183 24.76 -30.50 13.45
CA THR A 183 24.92 -30.82 12.03
C THR A 183 23.55 -31.00 11.39
N VAL A 184 23.25 -30.14 10.42
CA VAL A 184 22.01 -30.20 9.64
C VAL A 184 22.16 -31.20 8.49
N PRO A 185 21.19 -32.10 8.27
CA PRO A 185 21.15 -32.95 7.09
C PRO A 185 21.22 -32.12 5.80
N THR A 186 21.96 -32.63 4.80
CA THR A 186 22.12 -31.93 3.51
C THR A 186 20.78 -31.52 2.86
N PRO A 187 19.73 -32.37 2.85
CA PRO A 187 18.43 -31.98 2.30
C PRO A 187 17.79 -30.76 2.99
N ALA A 188 17.92 -30.65 4.32
CA ALA A 188 17.38 -29.52 5.07
C ALA A 188 18.21 -28.24 4.84
N ALA A 189 19.55 -28.36 4.76
CA ALA A 189 20.42 -27.25 4.40
C ALA A 189 20.13 -26.72 2.98
N ASP A 190 19.93 -27.62 2.01
CA ASP A 190 19.59 -27.26 0.63
C ASP A 190 18.22 -26.57 0.54
N ALA A 191 17.25 -27.01 1.34
CA ALA A 191 15.93 -26.36 1.42
C ALA A 191 16.01 -24.92 1.96
N VAL A 192 16.87 -24.67 2.96
CA VAL A 192 17.11 -23.30 3.45
C VAL A 192 17.78 -22.45 2.36
N GLN A 193 18.79 -22.99 1.68
CA GLN A 193 19.47 -22.27 0.60
C GLN A 193 18.49 -21.91 -0.54
N GLN A 194 17.64 -22.85 -0.95
CA GLN A 194 16.63 -22.62 -1.98
C GLN A 194 15.61 -21.55 -1.55
N ALA A 195 15.20 -21.54 -0.28
CA ALA A 195 14.29 -20.52 0.24
C ALA A 195 14.93 -19.12 0.26
N ILE A 196 16.24 -19.03 0.58
CA ILE A 196 16.99 -17.78 0.54
C ILE A 196 17.07 -17.27 -0.90
N ASP A 197 17.46 -18.11 -1.86
CA ASP A 197 17.61 -17.72 -3.27
C ASP A 197 16.26 -17.28 -3.88
N ALA A 198 15.17 -17.96 -3.50
CA ALA A 198 13.82 -17.57 -3.88
C ALA A 198 13.43 -16.20 -3.30
N SER A 199 13.80 -15.92 -2.05
CA SER A 199 13.53 -14.63 -1.40
C SER A 199 14.32 -13.49 -2.04
N GLU A 200 15.61 -13.69 -2.33
CA GLU A 200 16.45 -12.71 -3.03
C GLU A 200 15.87 -12.35 -4.41
N SER A 201 15.41 -13.37 -5.14
CA SER A 201 14.77 -13.20 -6.44
C SER A 201 13.45 -12.44 -6.33
N ALA A 202 12.61 -12.78 -5.35
CA ALA A 202 11.32 -12.13 -5.11
C ALA A 202 11.47 -10.67 -4.68
N GLU A 203 12.41 -10.37 -3.78
CA GLU A 203 12.72 -8.99 -3.38
C GLU A 203 13.22 -8.15 -4.55
N SER A 204 14.13 -8.70 -5.38
CA SER A 204 14.63 -8.02 -6.57
C SER A 204 13.52 -7.77 -7.60
N ALA A 205 12.53 -8.65 -7.71
CA ALA A 205 11.35 -8.43 -8.52
C ALA A 205 10.46 -7.32 -7.93
N ALA A 206 10.18 -7.37 -6.63
CA ALA A 206 9.39 -6.37 -5.92
C ALA A 206 9.99 -4.96 -6.00
N GLN A 207 11.32 -4.84 -5.88
CA GLN A 207 12.00 -3.54 -6.01
C GLN A 207 11.88 -2.97 -7.43
N ARG A 208 11.97 -3.81 -8.46
CA ARG A 208 11.82 -3.38 -9.86
C ARG A 208 10.40 -2.90 -10.15
N THR A 209 9.39 -3.71 -9.80
CA THR A 209 8.00 -3.34 -10.01
C THR A 209 7.60 -2.10 -9.21
N ALA A 210 8.11 -1.93 -7.99
CA ALA A 210 7.90 -0.71 -7.22
C ALA A 210 8.51 0.54 -7.88
N GLN A 211 9.70 0.43 -8.49
CA GLN A 211 10.31 1.53 -9.24
C GLN A 211 9.51 1.87 -10.51
N ASP A 212 9.02 0.86 -11.23
CA ASP A 212 8.22 1.06 -12.43
C ASP A 212 6.86 1.69 -12.09
N ALA A 213 6.22 1.25 -11.00
CA ALA A 213 5.01 1.88 -10.45
C ALA A 213 5.25 3.34 -10.05
N ALA A 214 6.37 3.64 -9.38
CA ALA A 214 6.71 5.02 -9.01
C ALA A 214 6.92 5.92 -10.24
N ARG A 215 7.52 5.40 -11.32
CA ARG A 215 7.69 6.12 -12.58
C ARG A 215 6.36 6.36 -13.28
N ALA A 216 5.49 5.35 -13.33
CA ALA A 216 4.16 5.47 -13.92
C ALA A 216 3.32 6.50 -13.17
N LEU A 217 3.35 6.49 -11.83
CA LEU A 217 2.70 7.49 -10.98
C LEU A 217 3.22 8.90 -11.24
N ALA A 218 4.54 9.07 -11.39
CA ALA A 218 5.14 10.36 -11.69
C ALA A 218 4.77 10.89 -13.09
N ALA A 219 4.53 10.01 -14.06
CA ALA A 219 4.08 10.39 -15.41
C ALA A 219 2.59 10.75 -15.47
N ALA A 220 1.79 10.28 -14.51
CA ALA A 220 0.36 10.56 -14.41
C ALA A 220 0.03 11.86 -13.63
N ALA A 221 1.02 12.43 -12.94
CA ALA A 221 0.93 13.69 -12.19
C ALA A 221 0.92 14.92 -13.11
#